data_AF-A0A2V8HML8-F1
#
_entry.id   AF-A0A2V8HML8-F1
#
_cell.length_a   1.000
_cell.length_b   1.000
_cell.length_c   1.000
_cell.angle_alpha   90.00
_cell.angle_beta   90.00
_cell.angle_gamma   90.00
#
_symmetry.space_group_name_H-M   'P 1'
#
loop_
_entity.id
_entity.type
_entity.pdbx_description
1 polymer ?
#
loop_
_entity_poly.entity_id
_entity_poly.type
_entity_poly.pdbx_seq_one_letter_code
_entity_poly.pdbx_strand_id
1 'polypeptide(L)'
;MALTVTKDLILPATVTGSWPRPRWFDTSMWGRPLDTCMMDVRFREKFQDALAVVIGDEDRAGLDILTHGDFHCDEDFAGRSWHHYPLQRWTGFEGDHLQSEKTRSPWLRYPPGTLLNEIYTAWRWPR
;
A
#
# COMPACT_ATOMS: atom_id res chain seq x y z
N MET A 1 6.48 15.35 -24.14
CA MET A 1 5.69 14.25 -24.75
C MET A 1 4.29 14.33 -24.18
N ALA A 2 3.25 14.44 -25.00
CA ALA A 2 1.88 14.38 -24.49
C ALA A 2 1.48 12.91 -24.28
N LEU A 3 0.74 12.62 -23.21
CA LEU A 3 0.18 11.29 -22.93
C LEU A 3 -0.97 11.02 -23.92
N THR A 4 -0.86 10.01 -24.78
CA THR A 4 -1.82 9.73 -25.87
C THR A 4 -2.62 8.44 -25.71
N VAL A 5 -2.44 7.72 -24.60
CA VAL A 5 -2.95 6.34 -24.44
C VAL A 5 -4.48 6.24 -24.56
N THR A 6 -5.22 7.25 -24.07
CA THR A 6 -6.69 7.31 -24.10
C THR A 6 -7.24 8.38 -25.04
N LYS A 7 -6.43 8.88 -25.99
CA LYS A 7 -6.77 10.05 -26.82
C LYS A 7 -8.11 9.89 -27.57
N ASP A 8 -8.36 8.69 -28.08
CA ASP A 8 -9.51 8.41 -28.94
C ASP A 8 -10.68 7.74 -28.17
N LEU A 9 -10.61 7.73 -26.83
CA LEU A 9 -11.64 7.16 -25.96
C LEU A 9 -12.58 8.25 -25.43
N ILE A 10 -13.86 7.92 -25.31
CA ILE A 10 -14.87 8.76 -24.64
C ILE A 10 -15.12 8.16 -23.26
N LEU A 11 -14.85 8.94 -22.19
CA LEU A 11 -14.98 8.54 -20.79
C LEU A 11 -14.12 7.31 -20.42
N PRO A 12 -12.78 7.39 -20.50
CA PRO A 12 -11.92 6.29 -20.09
C PRO A 12 -12.11 5.91 -18.62
N ALA A 13 -12.21 4.62 -18.35
CA ALA A 13 -12.45 4.04 -17.04
C ALA A 13 -11.16 3.71 -16.30
N THR A 14 -11.17 3.93 -14.99
CA THR A 14 -10.07 3.60 -14.08
C THR A 14 -10.58 3.50 -12.64
N VAL A 15 -9.69 3.15 -11.71
CA VAL A 15 -9.95 3.11 -10.27
C VAL A 15 -8.95 4.00 -9.54
N THR A 16 -9.17 4.20 -8.23
CA THR A 16 -8.38 5.16 -7.45
C THR A 16 -6.97 4.67 -7.10
N GLY A 17 -6.73 3.35 -7.06
CA GLY A 17 -5.40 2.77 -6.81
C GLY A 17 -5.41 1.42 -6.11
N SER A 18 -5.91 1.37 -4.86
CA SER A 18 -5.86 0.16 -4.05
C SER A 18 -6.81 -0.96 -4.51
N TRP A 19 -6.36 -2.20 -4.36
CA TRP A 19 -7.16 -3.41 -4.56
C TRP A 19 -7.02 -4.37 -3.37
N PRO A 20 -7.99 -5.27 -3.14
CA PRO A 20 -7.85 -6.34 -2.16
C PRO A 20 -6.64 -7.22 -2.48
N ARG A 21 -5.76 -7.39 -1.50
CA ARG A 21 -4.58 -8.25 -1.66
C ARG A 21 -4.97 -9.73 -1.65
N PRO A 22 -4.44 -10.57 -2.57
CA PRO A 22 -4.62 -12.01 -2.49
C PRO A 22 -4.07 -12.56 -1.16
N ARG A 23 -4.82 -13.45 -0.49
CA ARG A 23 -4.46 -13.96 0.85
C ARG A 23 -3.13 -14.71 0.92
N TRP A 24 -2.62 -15.18 -0.22
CA TRP A 24 -1.32 -15.85 -0.32
C TRP A 24 -0.14 -14.87 -0.47
N PHE A 25 -0.39 -13.58 -0.79
CA PHE A 25 0.62 -12.53 -0.74
C PHE A 25 0.74 -11.98 0.70
N ASP A 26 1.11 -12.86 1.61
CA ASP A 26 1.19 -12.66 3.06
C ASP A 26 2.50 -12.01 3.54
N THR A 27 3.24 -11.36 2.64
CA THR A 27 4.50 -10.68 2.94
C THR A 27 4.34 -9.17 2.91
N SER A 28 4.90 -8.50 3.90
CA SER A 28 4.99 -7.03 3.96
C SER A 28 6.43 -6.57 3.82
N MET A 29 6.59 -5.32 3.42
CA MET A 29 7.90 -4.69 3.31
C MET A 29 8.47 -4.42 4.70
N TRP A 30 7.59 -4.21 5.68
CA TRP A 30 7.95 -3.82 7.03
C TRP A 30 8.92 -2.66 6.96
N GLY A 31 8.51 -1.59 6.26
CA GLY A 31 9.24 -0.31 6.24
C GLY A 31 10.56 -0.35 5.50
N ARG A 32 11.01 -1.53 5.07
CA ARG A 32 12.19 -1.67 4.21
C ARG A 32 11.89 -1.02 2.84
N PRO A 33 12.90 -0.46 2.18
CA PRO A 33 12.80 -0.03 0.80
C PRO A 33 12.35 -1.16 -0.15
N LEU A 34 11.65 -0.81 -1.25
CA LEU A 34 11.11 -1.81 -2.19
C LEU A 34 12.22 -2.61 -2.86
N ASP A 35 13.28 -1.94 -3.29
CA ASP A 35 14.49 -2.55 -3.84
C ASP A 35 15.13 -3.56 -2.87
N THR A 36 15.16 -3.25 -1.57
CA THR A 36 15.63 -4.18 -0.54
C THR A 36 14.69 -5.39 -0.42
N CYS A 37 13.37 -5.19 -0.49
CA CYS A 37 12.41 -6.30 -0.45
C CYS A 37 12.51 -7.19 -1.69
N MET A 38 12.81 -6.61 -2.85
CA MET A 38 12.99 -7.35 -4.11
C MET A 38 14.25 -8.24 -4.13
N MET A 39 15.15 -8.10 -3.16
CA MET A 39 16.27 -9.03 -2.94
C MET A 39 15.84 -10.32 -2.25
N ASP A 40 14.69 -10.33 -1.57
CA ASP A 40 14.08 -11.54 -1.00
C ASP A 40 13.27 -12.27 -2.07
N VAL A 41 13.65 -13.52 -2.38
CA VAL A 41 13.03 -14.33 -3.42
C VAL A 41 11.53 -14.52 -3.17
N ARG A 42 11.12 -14.78 -1.92
CA ARG A 42 9.70 -15.02 -1.60
C ARG A 42 8.88 -13.75 -1.75
N PHE A 43 9.39 -12.61 -1.29
CA PHE A 43 8.72 -11.33 -1.48
C PHE A 43 8.60 -11.01 -2.97
N ARG A 44 9.69 -11.12 -3.71
CA ARG A 44 9.74 -10.79 -5.14
C ARG A 44 8.76 -11.62 -5.95
N GLU A 45 8.77 -12.94 -5.80
CA GLU A 45 7.87 -13.84 -6.54
C GLU A 45 6.42 -13.51 -6.21
N LYS A 46 6.05 -13.45 -4.92
CA LYS A 46 4.67 -13.16 -4.51
C LYS A 46 4.21 -11.77 -4.95
N PHE A 47 5.08 -10.76 -4.89
CA PHE A 47 4.76 -9.40 -5.33
C PHE A 47 4.51 -9.36 -6.84
N GLN A 48 5.36 -10.00 -7.64
CA GLN A 48 5.19 -10.06 -9.10
C GLN A 48 3.94 -10.85 -9.49
N ASP A 49 3.67 -11.98 -8.84
CA ASP A 49 2.47 -12.78 -9.07
C ASP A 49 1.20 -11.99 -8.70
N ALA A 50 1.23 -11.27 -7.57
CA ALA A 50 0.07 -10.47 -7.12
C ALA A 50 -0.21 -9.32 -8.09
N LEU A 51 0.84 -8.66 -8.59
CA LEU A 51 0.71 -7.64 -9.64
C LEU A 51 0.13 -8.23 -10.93
N ALA A 52 0.58 -9.40 -11.35
CA ALA A 52 0.05 -10.05 -12.55
C ALA A 52 -1.45 -10.39 -12.41
N VAL A 53 -1.88 -10.80 -11.21
CA VAL A 53 -3.30 -11.04 -10.91
C VAL A 53 -4.11 -9.76 -10.98
N VAL A 54 -3.74 -8.71 -10.24
CA VAL A 54 -4.56 -7.48 -10.19
C VAL A 54 -4.62 -6.79 -11.55
N ILE A 55 -3.49 -6.70 -12.27
CA ILE A 55 -3.46 -6.14 -13.63
C ILE A 55 -4.34 -6.98 -14.57
N GLY A 56 -4.26 -8.31 -14.46
CA GLY A 56 -5.07 -9.22 -15.26
C GLY A 56 -6.57 -9.17 -14.94
N ASP A 57 -6.95 -8.88 -13.69
CA ASP A 57 -8.34 -8.71 -13.30
C ASP A 57 -8.88 -7.35 -13.78
N GLU A 58 -8.08 -6.30 -13.66
CA GLU A 58 -8.41 -4.96 -14.17
C GLU A 58 -8.57 -4.94 -15.71
N ASP A 59 -7.66 -5.61 -16.44
CA ASP A 59 -7.72 -5.76 -17.90
C ASP A 59 -8.97 -6.54 -18.33
N ARG A 60 -9.26 -7.66 -17.65
CA ARG A 60 -10.50 -8.45 -17.90
C ARG A 60 -11.78 -7.68 -17.57
N ALA A 61 -11.72 -6.77 -16.60
CA ALA A 61 -12.83 -5.88 -16.26
C ALA A 61 -13.02 -4.76 -17.30
N GLY A 62 -12.07 -4.57 -18.23
CA GLY A 62 -12.13 -3.57 -19.28
C GLY A 62 -11.77 -2.16 -18.81
N LEU A 63 -10.88 -2.03 -17.82
CA LEU A 63 -10.36 -0.72 -17.41
C LEU A 63 -9.33 -0.21 -18.44
N ASP A 64 -9.41 1.08 -18.78
CA ASP A 64 -8.53 1.71 -19.77
C ASP A 64 -7.19 2.15 -19.19
N ILE A 65 -7.19 2.53 -17.90
CA ILE A 65 -6.00 2.92 -17.15
C ILE A 65 -5.91 2.03 -15.93
N LEU A 66 -4.91 1.16 -15.94
CA LEU A 66 -4.69 0.15 -14.93
C LEU A 66 -3.85 0.68 -13.76
N THR A 67 -4.01 0.08 -12.59
CA THR A 67 -3.24 0.38 -11.38
C THR A 67 -2.45 -0.83 -10.89
N HIS A 68 -1.57 -0.62 -9.91
CA HIS A 68 -0.80 -1.70 -9.28
C HIS A 68 -1.39 -2.16 -7.94
N GLY A 69 -2.63 -1.77 -7.60
CA GLY A 69 -3.31 -2.21 -6.38
C GLY A 69 -2.72 -1.76 -5.06
N ASP A 70 -1.84 -0.75 -5.05
CA ASP A 70 -1.01 -0.37 -3.89
C ASP A 70 -0.22 -1.54 -3.25
N PHE A 71 0.08 -2.58 -4.01
CA PHE A 71 0.77 -3.78 -3.48
C PHE A 71 2.22 -3.53 -3.07
N HIS A 72 2.79 -2.39 -3.45
CA HIS A 72 4.10 -1.92 -2.99
C HIS A 72 4.05 -1.24 -1.61
N CYS A 73 2.86 -1.09 -1.02
CA CYS A 73 2.68 -0.61 0.35
C CYS A 73 2.58 -1.79 1.33
N ASP A 74 2.81 -1.53 2.62
CA ASP A 74 2.55 -2.53 3.68
C ASP A 74 1.04 -2.86 3.77
N GLU A 75 0.73 -4.11 4.13
CA GLU A 75 -0.64 -4.60 4.36
C GLU A 75 -1.20 -4.03 5.67
N ASP A 76 -1.55 -2.75 5.64
CA ASP A 76 -2.10 -2.02 6.78
C ASP A 76 -3.62 -1.82 6.68
N PHE A 77 -4.25 -1.69 7.85
CA PHE A 77 -5.66 -1.35 7.93
C PHE A 77 -5.93 0.12 7.53
N ALA A 78 -7.04 0.34 6.81
CA ALA A 78 -7.61 1.66 6.48
C ALA A 78 -6.66 2.66 5.78
N GLY A 79 -5.78 2.17 4.90
CA GLY A 79 -4.93 3.06 4.11
C GLY A 79 -3.89 3.81 4.94
N ARG A 80 -3.49 3.29 6.10
CA ARG A 80 -2.31 3.84 6.80
C ARG A 80 -1.06 3.79 5.92
N SER A 81 -0.92 2.72 5.14
CA SER A 81 0.29 2.44 4.37
C SER A 81 0.57 3.45 3.26
N TRP A 82 -0.44 4.02 2.57
CA TRP A 82 -0.19 5.01 1.51
C TRP A 82 0.37 6.33 2.03
N HIS A 83 -0.01 6.75 3.25
CA HIS A 83 0.57 7.93 3.89
C HIS A 83 1.96 7.66 4.46
N HIS A 84 2.18 6.47 5.02
CA HIS A 84 3.45 6.11 5.64
C HIS A 84 4.54 5.73 4.63
N TYR A 85 4.16 5.17 3.48
CA TYR A 85 5.12 4.77 2.44
C TYR A 85 6.11 5.88 2.05
N PRO A 86 5.69 7.12 1.73
CA PRO A 86 6.61 8.22 1.47
C PRO A 86 7.36 8.67 2.73
N LEU A 87 6.69 8.74 3.89
CA LEU A 87 7.31 9.19 5.14
C LEU A 87 8.47 8.28 5.58
N GLN A 88 8.38 6.98 5.34
CA GLN A 88 9.46 6.02 5.62
C GLN A 88 10.68 6.16 4.68
N ARG A 89 10.55 6.90 3.57
CA ARG A 89 11.57 7.01 2.51
C ARG A 89 12.15 8.40 2.35
N TRP A 90 11.46 9.42 2.83
CA TRP A 90 11.97 10.78 2.80
C TRP A 90 13.07 10.97 3.85
N THR A 91 14.18 11.54 3.41
CA THR A 91 15.28 11.93 4.28
C THR A 91 15.03 13.32 4.88
N GLY A 92 15.51 13.56 6.11
CA GLY A 92 15.48 14.89 6.74
C GLY A 92 14.26 15.18 7.63
N PHE A 93 13.41 14.18 7.88
CA PHE A 93 12.38 14.25 8.90
C PHE A 93 12.92 13.77 10.26
N GLU A 94 12.55 14.46 11.34
CA GLU A 94 12.79 14.02 12.71
C GLU A 94 11.55 13.24 13.22
N GLY A 95 11.75 12.03 13.77
CA GLY A 95 10.67 11.22 14.33
C GLY A 95 10.80 9.73 14.00
N ASP A 96 10.18 8.88 14.81
CA ASP A 96 10.15 7.43 14.55
C ASP A 96 9.10 7.11 13.49
N HIS A 97 9.55 6.74 12.29
CA HIS A 97 8.70 6.30 11.18
C HIS A 97 7.96 4.98 11.48
N LEU A 98 8.41 4.26 12.51
CA LEU A 98 7.83 3.03 12.99
C LEU A 98 7.04 3.36 14.26
N GLN A 99 5.71 3.32 14.21
CA GLN A 99 4.88 3.57 15.41
C GLN A 99 4.94 2.40 16.39
N SER A 100 6.08 2.21 17.05
CA SER A 100 6.23 1.28 18.16
C SER A 100 5.38 1.76 19.36
N GLU A 101 5.07 0.87 20.30
CA GLU A 101 4.40 1.29 21.55
C GLU A 101 5.16 2.39 22.29
N LYS A 102 6.50 2.41 22.16
CA LYS A 102 7.37 3.39 22.81
C LYS A 102 7.30 4.77 22.15
N THR A 103 6.93 4.85 20.88
CA THR A 103 6.91 6.09 20.10
C THR A 103 5.50 6.58 19.79
N ARG A 104 4.49 5.95 20.40
CA ARG A 104 3.09 6.37 20.28
C ARG A 104 2.85 7.68 21.02
N SER A 105 2.49 8.70 20.25
CA SER A 105 1.99 9.97 20.78
C SER A 105 0.81 9.75 21.73
N PRO A 106 0.80 10.37 22.93
CA PRO A 106 -0.34 10.31 23.84
C PRO A 106 -1.61 10.93 23.25
N TRP A 107 -1.47 11.75 22.21
CA TRP A 107 -2.57 12.39 21.47
C TRP A 107 -3.34 11.44 20.55
N LEU A 108 -2.80 10.24 20.27
CA LEU A 108 -3.43 9.23 19.41
C LEU A 108 -4.27 8.24 20.23
N ARG A 109 -5.20 8.77 21.05
CA ARG A 109 -6.16 7.99 21.83
C ARG A 109 -7.57 8.43 21.47
N TYR A 110 -8.32 7.52 20.86
CA TYR A 110 -9.68 7.78 20.40
C TYR A 110 -10.66 6.84 21.12
N PRO A 111 -11.92 7.25 21.34
CA PRO A 111 -12.92 6.38 21.96
C PRO A 111 -13.10 5.07 21.16
N PRO A 112 -13.21 3.90 21.82
CA PRO A 112 -13.53 2.63 21.16
C PRO A 112 -14.77 2.73 20.26
N GLY A 113 -14.73 2.06 19.10
CA GLY A 113 -15.81 2.11 18.11
C GLY A 113 -15.78 3.31 17.17
N THR A 114 -14.84 4.25 17.34
CA THR A 114 -14.56 5.28 16.34
C THR A 114 -13.64 4.77 15.25
N LEU A 115 -13.79 5.26 14.02
CA LEU A 115 -12.90 4.92 12.91
C LEU A 115 -11.43 5.11 13.30
N LEU A 116 -11.10 6.25 13.93
CA LEU A 116 -9.72 6.52 14.36
C LEU A 116 -9.24 5.50 15.41
N ASN A 117 -10.08 5.07 16.36
CA ASN A 117 -9.68 4.01 17.29
C ASN A 117 -9.35 2.71 16.54
N GLU A 118 -10.21 2.26 15.62
CA GLU A 118 -9.98 1.04 14.85
C GLU A 118 -8.69 1.15 14.02
N ILE A 119 -8.48 2.28 13.34
CA ILE A 119 -7.25 2.51 12.56
C ILE A 119 -6.02 2.43 13.44
N TYR A 120 -5.95 3.16 14.55
CA TYR A 120 -4.74 3.26 15.38
C TYR A 120 -4.50 2.03 16.26
N THR A 121 -5.49 1.14 16.44
CA THR A 121 -5.35 -0.06 17.28
C THR A 121 -5.25 -1.37 16.50
N ALA A 122 -5.78 -1.45 15.26
CA ALA A 122 -5.92 -2.71 14.53
C ALA A 122 -4.62 -3.30 13.95
N TRP A 123 -3.61 -2.48 13.66
CA TRP A 123 -2.35 -2.97 13.07
C TRP A 123 -1.12 -2.40 13.77
N ARG A 124 -0.17 -3.28 14.08
CA ARG A 124 1.05 -3.00 14.83
C ARG A 124 2.23 -3.70 14.18
N TRP A 125 3.38 -3.03 14.19
CA TRP A 125 4.63 -3.67 13.80
C TRP A 125 4.95 -4.84 14.74
N PRO A 126 5.44 -5.98 14.22
CA PRO A 126 6.07 -7.01 15.02
C PRO A 126 7.15 -6.41 15.91
N ARG A 127 7.31 -6.96 17.11
CA ARG A 127 8.39 -6.59 18.03
C ARG A 127 9.75 -7.00 17.50
#